data_AF-A0A651H6F0-F1
#
_entry.id   AF-A0A651H6F0-F1
#
_cell.length_a   1.000
_cell.length_b   1.000
_cell.length_c   1.000
_cell.angle_alpha   90.00
_cell.angle_beta   90.00
_cell.angle_gamma   90.00
#
_symmetry.space_group_name_H-M   'P 1'
#
loop_
_entity.id
_entity.type
_entity.pdbx_description
1 polymer ?
#
loop_
_entity_poly.entity_id
_entity_poly.type
_entity_poly.pdbx_seq_one_letter_code
_entity_poly.pdbx_strand_id
1 'polypeptide(L)'
;MTIQPIAGDPLRSQGARRSQDSEERSGKVPPAGPVERPEASDRVDISREGRAQAAKAGLSGAHAEEPGEDRLDAIRIRIQQGTYNTPESAEEVALRLLDSGDLGL
;
A
#
# COMPACT_ATOMS: atom_id res chain seq x y z
N MET A 1 -9.91 -28.07 -42.03
CA MET A 1 -9.65 -26.74 -41.46
C MET A 1 -8.21 -26.73 -40.95
N THR A 2 -7.38 -25.85 -41.49
CA THR A 2 -5.93 -25.79 -41.25
C THR A 2 -5.64 -24.57 -40.38
N ILE A 3 -5.14 -24.78 -39.16
CA ILE A 3 -4.78 -23.71 -38.21
C ILE A 3 -3.32 -23.33 -38.48
N GLN A 4 -3.06 -22.04 -38.71
CA GLN A 4 -1.70 -21.49 -38.83
C GLN A 4 -1.10 -21.25 -37.43
N PRO A 5 0.19 -21.56 -37.21
CA PRO A 5 0.88 -21.17 -35.98
C PRO A 5 1.32 -19.70 -36.02
N ILE A 6 1.06 -18.97 -34.94
CA ILE A 6 1.62 -17.63 -34.70
C ILE A 6 3.08 -17.84 -34.28
N ALA A 7 4.01 -17.54 -35.19
CA ALA A 7 5.44 -17.51 -34.88
C ALA A 7 5.71 -16.36 -33.90
N GLY A 8 6.32 -16.70 -32.76
CA GLY A 8 6.78 -15.72 -31.78
C GLY A 8 8.03 -14.98 -32.27
N ASP A 9 8.16 -13.72 -31.86
CA ASP A 9 9.45 -13.04 -31.82
C ASP A 9 9.61 -12.33 -30.46
N PRO A 10 10.52 -12.80 -29.58
CA PRO A 10 10.84 -12.08 -28.36
C PRO A 10 11.69 -10.87 -28.74
N LEU A 11 11.15 -9.66 -28.52
CA LEU A 11 11.91 -8.43 -28.67
C LEU A 11 13.18 -8.50 -27.81
N ARG A 12 14.27 -8.69 -28.53
CA ARG A 12 15.68 -8.65 -28.13
C ARG A 12 15.93 -7.62 -27.03
N SER A 13 16.49 -8.12 -25.94
CA SER A 13 17.42 -7.37 -25.10
C SER A 13 18.59 -6.86 -25.96
N GLN A 14 18.62 -5.56 -26.23
CA GLN A 14 19.86 -4.87 -26.59
C GLN A 14 20.25 -3.95 -25.45
N GLY A 15 21.31 -4.36 -24.75
CA GLY A 15 21.99 -3.54 -23.76
C GLY A 15 22.50 -2.25 -24.38
N ALA A 16 22.04 -1.12 -23.83
CA ALA A 16 22.75 0.14 -23.94
C ALA A 16 23.76 0.22 -22.80
N ARG A 17 24.99 0.54 -23.21
CA ARG A 17 26.23 0.42 -22.46
C ARG A 17 26.26 1.38 -21.28
N ARG A 18 26.71 0.84 -20.13
CA ARG A 18 27.16 1.59 -18.97
C ARG A 18 28.28 2.54 -19.41
N SER A 19 28.03 3.84 -19.37
CA SER A 19 29.05 4.88 -19.46
C SER A 19 29.10 5.53 -18.08
N GLN A 20 30.09 5.12 -17.27
CA GLN A 20 30.57 5.95 -16.19
C GLN A 20 31.34 7.10 -16.84
N ASP A 21 30.88 8.34 -16.64
CA ASP A 21 31.65 9.38 -15.97
C ASP A 21 31.06 10.77 -16.23
N SER A 22 31.28 11.60 -15.21
CA SER A 22 31.29 13.07 -15.22
C SER A 22 30.04 13.81 -14.73
N GLU A 23 30.28 14.42 -13.57
CA GLU A 23 29.87 15.77 -13.17
C GLU A 23 28.56 15.91 -12.39
N GLU A 24 28.73 15.82 -11.07
CA GLU A 24 28.37 16.87 -10.11
C GLU A 24 27.58 18.05 -10.72
N ARG A 25 26.26 17.88 -10.82
CA ARG A 25 25.34 19.02 -10.79
C ARG A 25 24.47 18.85 -9.57
N SER A 26 24.91 19.49 -8.50
CA SER A 26 24.11 19.88 -7.35
C SER A 26 22.89 20.66 -7.86
N GLY A 27 21.84 19.94 -8.24
CA GLY A 27 20.54 20.48 -8.55
C GLY A 27 19.89 20.85 -7.24
N LYS A 28 20.19 22.04 -6.74
CA LYS A 28 19.52 22.62 -5.57
C LYS A 28 18.04 22.81 -5.95
N VAL A 29 17.20 21.86 -5.55
CA VAL A 29 15.75 21.97 -5.68
C VAL A 29 15.33 23.21 -4.86
N PRO A 30 14.72 24.23 -5.48
CA PRO A 30 14.22 25.37 -4.72
C PRO A 30 13.17 24.88 -3.71
N PRO A 31 13.16 25.40 -2.48
CA PRO A 31 12.13 25.03 -1.52
C PRO A 31 10.75 25.36 -2.12
N ALA A 32 9.82 24.41 -1.97
CA ALA A 32 8.43 24.62 -2.37
C ALA A 32 7.93 25.94 -1.75
N GLY A 33 7.40 26.83 -2.58
CA GLY A 33 6.81 28.09 -2.12
C GLY A 33 5.61 27.83 -1.20
N PRO A 34 5.21 28.82 -0.39
CA PRO A 34 4.04 28.71 0.47
C PRO A 34 2.80 28.41 -0.40
N VAL A 35 2.17 27.27 -0.15
CA VAL A 35 0.88 26.91 -0.75
C VAL A 35 -0.17 27.83 -0.14
N GLU A 36 -0.84 28.64 -0.97
CA GLU A 36 -1.97 29.45 -0.54
C GLU A 36 -3.03 28.53 0.08
N ARG A 37 -3.42 28.86 1.31
CA ARG A 37 -4.50 28.13 1.98
C ARG A 37 -5.78 28.46 1.23
N PRO A 38 -6.56 27.46 0.76
CA PRO A 38 -7.81 27.73 0.07
C PRO A 38 -8.70 28.60 0.95
N GLU A 39 -9.29 29.63 0.34
CA GLU A 39 -10.23 30.52 1.03
C GLU A 39 -11.33 29.71 1.70
N ALA A 40 -11.77 30.17 2.87
CA ALA A 40 -12.63 29.43 3.79
C ALA A 40 -14.05 29.11 3.26
N SER A 41 -14.34 29.32 1.97
CA SER A 41 -15.66 29.13 1.36
C SER A 41 -16.02 27.67 1.07
N ASP A 42 -15.05 26.75 1.04
CA ASP A 42 -15.29 25.32 0.77
C ASP A 42 -15.14 24.45 2.03
N ARG A 43 -15.65 24.96 3.17
CA ARG A 43 -15.71 24.19 4.43
C ARG A 43 -17.05 23.47 4.53
N VAL A 44 -17.01 22.14 4.47
CA VAL A 44 -18.18 21.29 4.73
C VAL A 44 -18.23 20.96 6.22
N ASP A 45 -19.28 21.41 6.91
CA ASP A 45 -19.49 21.10 8.31
C ASP A 45 -19.96 19.65 8.48
N ILE A 46 -19.17 18.84 9.18
CA ILE A 46 -19.59 17.48 9.57
C ILE A 46 -20.67 17.60 10.64
N SER A 47 -21.78 16.86 10.52
CA SER A 47 -22.83 16.84 11.54
C SER A 47 -22.28 16.39 12.91
N ARG A 48 -22.98 16.73 13.99
CA ARG A 48 -22.57 16.31 15.35
C ARG A 48 -22.52 14.80 15.46
N GLU A 49 -23.46 14.12 14.81
CA GLU A 49 -23.57 12.68 14.69
C GLU A 49 -22.37 12.10 13.90
N GLY A 50 -22.00 12.73 12.78
CA GLY A 50 -20.84 12.35 11.99
C GLY A 50 -19.53 12.49 12.77
N ARG A 51 -19.37 13.56 13.55
CA ARG A 51 -18.21 13.71 14.46
C ARG A 51 -18.20 12.65 15.56
N ALA A 52 -19.35 12.30 16.12
CA ALA A 52 -19.44 11.25 17.14
C ALA A 52 -19.14 9.85 16.57
N GLN A 53 -19.58 9.56 15.34
CA GLN A 53 -19.26 8.33 14.64
C GLN A 53 -17.78 8.28 14.24
N ALA A 54 -17.22 9.37 13.74
CA ALA A 54 -15.80 9.47 13.43
C ALA A 54 -14.91 9.36 14.68
N ALA A 55 -15.33 9.91 15.82
CA ALA A 55 -14.62 9.72 17.09
C ALA A 55 -14.68 8.26 17.57
N LYS A 56 -15.83 7.58 17.41
CA LYS A 56 -15.96 6.14 17.70
C LYS A 56 -15.11 5.28 16.76
N ALA A 57 -15.11 5.59 15.47
CA ALA A 57 -14.32 4.87 14.46
C ALA A 57 -12.82 5.17 14.57
N GLY A 58 -12.44 6.41 14.89
CA GLY A 58 -11.06 6.84 15.10
C GLY A 58 -10.43 6.22 16.35
N LEU A 59 -11.23 5.85 17.35
CA LEU A 59 -10.76 5.04 18.50
C LEU A 59 -10.56 3.56 18.14
N SER A 60 -11.17 3.06 17.05
CA SER A 60 -10.89 1.72 16.51
C SER A 60 -9.77 1.70 15.46
N GLY A 61 -9.43 2.86 14.87
CA GLY A 61 -8.40 2.96 13.82
C GLY A 61 -7.06 3.58 14.24
N ALA A 62 -7.03 4.46 15.26
CA ALA A 62 -5.81 5.16 15.69
C ALA A 62 -5.10 4.53 16.89
N HIS A 63 -5.67 3.48 17.46
CA HIS A 63 -5.06 2.66 18.51
C HIS A 63 -5.32 1.18 18.21
N ALA A 64 -4.86 0.70 17.05
CA ALA A 64 -4.33 -0.65 17.09
C ALA A 64 -3.12 -0.55 18.04
N GLU A 65 -3.32 -0.87 19.32
CA GLU A 65 -2.23 -1.05 20.28
C GLU A 65 -1.12 -1.78 19.52
N GLU A 66 -0.01 -1.08 19.26
CA GLU A 66 1.06 -1.70 18.53
C GLU A 66 1.42 -2.96 19.31
N PRO A 67 1.37 -4.14 18.68
CA PRO A 67 1.74 -5.36 19.36
C PRO A 67 3.11 -5.12 19.99
N GLY A 68 3.19 -5.21 21.33
CA GLY A 68 4.46 -5.09 22.03
C GLY A 68 5.51 -6.01 21.40
N GLU A 69 6.79 -5.65 21.50
CA GLU A 69 7.88 -6.34 20.78
C GLU A 69 7.84 -7.86 20.98
N ASP A 70 7.57 -8.33 22.21
CA ASP A 70 7.40 -9.75 22.53
C ASP A 70 6.30 -10.43 21.70
N ARG A 71 5.19 -9.73 21.47
CA ARG A 71 4.07 -10.23 20.66
C ARG A 71 4.45 -10.30 19.19
N LEU A 72 5.18 -9.31 18.68
CA LEU A 72 5.68 -9.34 17.30
C LEU A 72 6.67 -10.48 17.09
N ASP A 73 7.56 -10.73 18.03
CA ASP A 73 8.52 -11.83 17.95
C ASP A 73 7.82 -13.19 18.00
N ALA A 74 6.82 -13.35 18.87
CA ALA A 74 5.99 -14.56 18.89
C ALA A 74 5.25 -14.78 17.56
N ILE A 75 4.72 -13.72 16.94
CA ILE A 75 4.07 -13.79 15.63
C ILE A 75 5.08 -14.18 14.55
N ARG A 76 6.28 -13.57 14.53
CA ARG A 76 7.35 -13.89 13.58
C ARG A 76 7.76 -15.36 13.66
N ILE A 77 7.95 -15.88 14.87
CA ILE A 77 8.29 -17.30 15.09
C ILE A 77 7.21 -18.21 14.51
N ARG A 78 5.93 -17.92 14.77
CA ARG A 78 4.80 -18.71 14.24
C ARG A 78 4.71 -18.68 12.71
N ILE A 79 4.99 -17.52 12.10
CA ILE A 79 5.06 -17.39 10.64
C ILE A 79 6.20 -18.27 10.08
N GLN A 80 7.39 -18.21 10.68
CA GLN A 80 8.53 -19.02 10.27
C GLN A 80 8.27 -20.52 10.42
N GLN A 81 7.51 -20.92 11.44
CA GLN A 81 7.06 -22.29 11.67
C GLN A 81 5.95 -22.73 10.70
N GLY A 82 5.44 -21.83 9.86
CA GLY A 82 4.37 -22.13 8.91
C GLY A 82 3.01 -22.37 9.58
N THR A 83 2.79 -21.87 10.80
CA THR A 83 1.55 -22.09 11.56
C THR A 83 0.30 -21.58 10.82
N TYR A 84 0.45 -20.62 9.92
CA TYR A 84 -0.64 -20.02 9.14
C TYR A 84 -0.69 -20.50 7.68
N ASN A 85 0.10 -21.53 7.31
CA ASN A 85 0.16 -22.06 5.94
C ASN A 85 -0.90 -23.15 5.71
N THR A 86 -2.13 -22.92 6.17
CA THR A 86 -3.24 -23.87 6.02
C THR A 86 -4.34 -23.27 5.14
N PRO A 87 -5.11 -24.09 4.42
CA PRO A 87 -6.20 -23.58 3.59
C PRO A 87 -7.26 -22.83 4.40
N GLU A 88 -7.52 -23.24 5.64
CA GLU A 88 -8.48 -22.59 6.55
C GLU A 88 -8.03 -21.16 6.89
N SER A 89 -6.72 -20.96 7.11
CA SER A 89 -6.16 -19.64 7.38
C SER A 89 -6.32 -18.72 6.16
N ALA A 90 -6.16 -19.25 4.95
CA ALA A 90 -6.34 -18.49 3.72
C ALA A 90 -7.80 -18.10 3.49
N GLU A 91 -8.74 -19.00 3.78
CA GLU A 91 -10.19 -18.71 3.70
C GLU A 91 -10.60 -17.63 4.70
N GLU A 92 -10.12 -17.69 5.94
CA GLU A 92 -10.41 -16.67 6.94
C GLU A 92 -9.91 -15.28 6.50
N VAL A 93 -8.71 -15.21 5.93
CA VAL A 93 -8.16 -13.96 5.38
C VAL A 93 -9.00 -13.46 4.20
N ALA A 94 -9.40 -14.35 3.28
CA ALA A 94 -10.22 -13.97 2.12
C ALA A 94 -11.58 -13.39 2.54
N LEU A 95 -12.23 -13.99 3.54
CA LEU A 95 -13.49 -13.48 4.10
C LEU A 95 -13.30 -12.10 4.73
N ARG A 96 -12.22 -11.90 5.50
CA ARG A 96 -11.93 -10.58 6.09
C ARG A 96 -11.64 -9.50 5.05
N LEU A 97 -10.94 -9.83 3.96
CA LEU A 97 -10.68 -8.88 2.88
C LEU A 97 -11.97 -8.50 2.13
N LEU A 98 -12.88 -9.46 1.95
CA LEU A 98 -14.18 -9.21 1.37
C LEU A 98 -15.03 -8.29 2.28
N ASP A 99 -15.03 -8.55 3.59
CA ASP A 99 -15.75 -7.73 4.58
C ASP A 99 -15.16 -6.32 4.72
N SER A 100 -13.84 -6.17 4.62
CA SER A 100 -13.18 -4.85 4.67
C SER A 100 -13.29 -4.08 3.36
N GLY A 101 -13.68 -4.75 2.26
CA GLY A 101 -13.71 -4.17 0.92
C GLY A 101 -12.32 -3.91 0.32
N ASP A 102 -11.26 -4.45 0.91
CA ASP A 102 -9.87 -4.25 0.50
C ASP A 102 -9.47 -5.28 -0.57
N LEU A 103 -10.21 -5.28 -1.69
CA LEU A 103 -10.02 -6.23 -2.78
C LEU A 103 -8.98 -5.79 -3.83
N GLY A 104 -8.28 -4.67 -3.59
CA GLY A 104 -7.22 -4.18 -4.48
C GLY A 104 -7.65 -3.88 -5.92
N LEU A 105 -8.94 -3.56 -6.14
CA LEU A 105 -9.53 -3.23 -7.44
C LEU A 105 -9.21 -1.80 -7.89
#